data_AF-A0A1B6Q9S9-F1
#
_entry.id   AF-A0A1B6Q9S9-F1
#
_cell.length_a   1.000
_cell.length_b   1.000
_cell.length_c   1.000
_cell.angle_alpha   90.00
_cell.angle_beta   90.00
_cell.angle_gamma   90.00
#
_symmetry.space_group_name_H-M   'P 1'
#
loop_
_entity.id
_entity.type
_entity.pdbx_description
1 polymer ?
#
loop_
_entity_poly.entity_id
_entity_poly.type
_entity_poly.pdbx_seq_one_letter_code
_entity_poly.pdbx_strand_id
1 'polypeptide(L)'
;MRCCPVSTKEITVAAPARRAQCSPLQRLLYIYARSVVDSRSSTHQKLTEEEDDRQSLHCAMDPSMAVTKIYVVYYSTYGHVARLAEEIKKGADSVAGVEATIWQVAETLPEEALAKMHAPAKREEHPVMVSGRQLADADGVLFGFPARFGMMAAQMKALFDSTGGLWQAQALAGKPAGFFFALGTQGGGQEETALTAVSQLAHHGMVFVPVGYTFGEGMFDMDEVRCCSPYGSGTFAGKDGKSRLPSDAELQMAAHQGSYFAAFAKKLKAGAGVVA
;
A
#
# COMPACT_ATOMS: atom_id res chain seq x y z
N MET A 1 3.97 -44.88 -29.65
CA MET A 1 2.69 -45.45 -29.17
C MET A 1 1.59 -44.45 -29.46
N ARG A 2 0.51 -44.88 -30.13
CA ARG A 2 -0.65 -44.07 -30.51
C ARG A 2 -1.60 -43.91 -29.32
N CYS A 3 -2.26 -42.75 -29.22
CA CYS A 3 -3.71 -42.64 -29.01
C CYS A 3 -4.21 -41.27 -29.51
N CYS A 4 -5.32 -41.30 -30.26
CA CYS A 4 -5.95 -40.23 -31.04
C CYS A 4 -6.83 -39.27 -30.21
N PRO A 5 -7.19 -38.09 -30.77
CA PRO A 5 -8.08 -37.10 -30.17
C PRO A 5 -9.57 -37.34 -30.52
N VAL A 6 -10.49 -36.85 -29.67
CA VAL A 6 -11.93 -36.83 -29.95
C VAL A 6 -12.32 -35.45 -30.49
N SER A 7 -12.82 -35.45 -31.73
CA SER A 7 -13.46 -34.35 -32.45
C SER A 7 -14.98 -34.56 -32.43
N THR A 8 -15.75 -33.53 -32.08
CA THR A 8 -17.20 -33.51 -32.32
C THR A 8 -17.50 -32.60 -33.51
N LYS A 9 -18.03 -33.23 -34.55
CA LYS A 9 -18.32 -32.69 -35.88
C LYS A 9 -19.58 -31.84 -35.89
N GLU A 10 -19.55 -30.81 -36.75
CA GLU A 10 -20.70 -30.09 -37.28
C GLU A 10 -21.71 -31.07 -37.93
N ILE A 11 -23.00 -30.87 -37.66
CA ILE A 11 -24.09 -31.59 -38.32
C ILE A 11 -24.67 -30.66 -39.38
N THR A 12 -24.24 -30.85 -40.63
CA THR A 12 -24.89 -30.30 -41.82
C THR A 12 -26.05 -31.20 -42.19
N VAL A 13 -27.30 -30.73 -42.06
CA VAL A 13 -28.49 -31.44 -42.54
C VAL A 13 -28.75 -31.05 -43.99
N ALA A 14 -28.53 -32.00 -44.91
CA ALA A 14 -28.90 -31.87 -46.31
C ALA A 14 -30.43 -31.96 -46.49
N ALA A 15 -31.00 -31.04 -47.28
CA ALA A 15 -32.41 -31.04 -47.65
C ALA A 15 -32.69 -32.01 -48.82
N PRO A 16 -33.77 -32.81 -48.80
CA PRO A 16 -34.22 -33.51 -49.99
C PRO A 16 -35.17 -32.64 -50.81
N ALA A 17 -34.85 -32.47 -52.08
CA ALA A 17 -35.78 -31.91 -53.07
C ALA A 17 -36.86 -32.93 -53.41
N ARG A 18 -38.13 -32.62 -53.12
CA ARG A 18 -39.31 -33.10 -53.85
C ARG A 18 -40.49 -32.14 -53.61
N ARG A 19 -41.04 -31.61 -54.69
CA ARG A 19 -42.27 -30.79 -54.70
C ARG A 19 -43.45 -31.63 -54.20
N ALA A 20 -44.06 -31.23 -53.09
CA ALA A 20 -45.40 -31.64 -52.71
C ALA A 20 -46.23 -30.39 -52.43
N GLN A 21 -47.39 -30.28 -53.08
CA GLN A 21 -48.35 -29.20 -52.91
C GLN A 21 -48.90 -29.23 -51.47
N CYS A 22 -48.57 -28.23 -50.65
CA CYS A 22 -49.12 -28.06 -49.30
C CYS A 22 -50.53 -27.46 -49.36
N SER A 23 -51.43 -27.99 -48.54
CA SER A 23 -52.82 -27.50 -48.39
C SER A 23 -52.87 -26.15 -47.65
N PRO A 24 -53.96 -25.36 -47.79
CA PRO A 24 -54.09 -24.03 -47.17
C PRO A 24 -53.92 -24.03 -45.64
N LEU A 25 -54.26 -25.13 -44.96
CA LEU A 25 -54.13 -25.30 -43.51
C LEU A 25 -52.67 -25.43 -43.04
N GLN A 26 -51.76 -25.97 -43.86
CA GLN A 26 -50.34 -26.07 -43.51
C GLN A 26 -49.60 -24.72 -43.62
N ARG A 27 -50.10 -23.79 -44.46
CA ARG A 27 -49.55 -22.42 -44.53
C ARG A 27 -49.88 -21.59 -43.30
N LEU A 28 -51.07 -21.74 -42.71
CA LEU A 28 -51.45 -21.01 -41.50
C LEU A 28 -50.62 -21.45 -40.28
N LEU A 29 -50.40 -22.76 -40.12
CA LEU A 29 -49.57 -23.30 -39.04
C LEU A 29 -48.10 -22.86 -39.17
N TYR A 30 -47.57 -22.77 -40.39
CA TYR A 30 -46.20 -22.30 -40.61
C TYR A 30 -46.01 -20.81 -40.32
N ILE A 31 -47.01 -19.97 -40.64
CA ILE A 31 -46.98 -18.52 -40.35
C ILE A 31 -47.07 -18.27 -38.83
N TYR A 32 -47.92 -19.01 -38.12
CA TYR A 32 -48.01 -18.91 -36.66
C TYR A 32 -46.74 -19.42 -35.96
N ALA A 33 -46.17 -20.54 -36.42
CA ALA A 33 -44.90 -21.04 -35.89
C ALA A 33 -43.75 -20.05 -36.13
N ARG A 34 -43.72 -19.36 -37.29
CA ARG A 34 -42.71 -18.33 -37.58
C ARG A 34 -42.84 -17.09 -36.70
N SER A 35 -44.05 -16.61 -36.43
CA SER A 35 -44.24 -15.42 -35.54
C SER A 35 -43.89 -15.72 -34.08
N VAL A 36 -44.09 -16.97 -33.63
CA VAL A 36 -43.67 -17.43 -32.29
C VAL A 36 -42.14 -17.60 -32.21
N VAL A 37 -41.48 -18.00 -33.30
CA VAL A 37 -40.00 -18.09 -33.35
C VAL A 37 -39.35 -16.71 -33.48
N ASP A 38 -39.90 -15.80 -34.28
CA ASP A 38 -39.40 -14.41 -34.38
C ASP A 38 -39.59 -13.62 -33.09
N SER A 39 -40.72 -13.81 -32.39
CA SER A 39 -40.93 -13.15 -31.09
C SER A 39 -40.01 -13.70 -30.01
N ARG A 40 -39.67 -14.99 -30.03
CA ARG A 40 -38.64 -15.60 -29.16
C ARG A 40 -37.22 -15.16 -29.52
N SER A 41 -36.91 -14.95 -30.80
CA SER A 41 -35.60 -14.44 -31.24
C SER A 41 -35.38 -13.01 -30.76
N SER A 42 -36.37 -12.14 -30.85
CA SER A 42 -36.22 -10.74 -30.40
C SER A 42 -36.21 -10.59 -28.88
N THR A 43 -36.90 -11.47 -28.14
CA THR A 43 -36.76 -11.52 -26.68
C THR A 43 -35.43 -12.10 -26.24
N HIS A 44 -34.91 -13.14 -26.90
CA HIS A 44 -33.57 -13.65 -26.60
C HIS A 44 -32.49 -12.61 -26.90
N GLN A 45 -32.61 -11.88 -28.01
CA GLN A 45 -31.63 -10.87 -28.40
C GLN A 45 -31.64 -9.65 -27.47
N LYS A 46 -32.83 -9.21 -27.00
CA LYS A 46 -32.94 -8.19 -25.95
C LYS A 46 -32.42 -8.65 -24.60
N LEU A 47 -32.65 -9.91 -24.23
CA LEU A 47 -32.12 -10.47 -22.97
C LEU A 47 -30.60 -10.60 -23.03
N THR A 48 -30.03 -10.96 -24.18
CA THR A 48 -28.56 -10.99 -24.34
C THR A 48 -27.95 -9.60 -24.38
N GLU A 49 -28.61 -8.60 -24.98
CA GLU A 49 -28.14 -7.20 -24.97
C GLU A 49 -28.26 -6.58 -23.57
N GLU A 50 -29.34 -6.85 -22.83
CA GLU A 50 -29.49 -6.42 -21.42
C GLU A 50 -28.56 -7.19 -20.46
N GLU A 51 -28.22 -8.46 -20.74
CA GLU A 51 -27.23 -9.23 -20.00
C GLU A 51 -25.80 -8.75 -20.31
N ASP A 52 -25.47 -8.37 -21.55
CA ASP A 52 -24.15 -7.83 -21.94
C ASP A 52 -23.98 -6.37 -21.45
N ASP A 53 -25.05 -5.57 -21.41
CA ASP A 53 -25.06 -4.26 -20.74
C ASP A 53 -24.95 -4.40 -19.21
N ARG A 54 -25.55 -5.43 -18.61
CA ARG A 54 -25.32 -5.75 -17.19
C ARG A 54 -23.91 -6.26 -16.94
N GLN A 55 -23.33 -7.05 -17.84
CA GLN A 55 -21.96 -7.57 -17.75
C GLN A 55 -20.93 -6.44 -17.92
N SER A 56 -21.20 -5.44 -18.77
CA SER A 56 -20.36 -4.26 -18.93
C SER A 56 -20.52 -3.23 -17.80
N LEU A 57 -21.68 -3.17 -17.14
CA LEU A 57 -21.84 -2.48 -15.85
C LEU A 57 -21.30 -3.27 -14.65
N HIS A 58 -20.99 -4.56 -14.81
CA HIS A 58 -20.33 -5.41 -13.82
C HIS A 58 -18.83 -5.61 -14.08
N CYS A 59 -18.17 -4.67 -14.75
CA CYS A 59 -16.79 -4.36 -14.38
C CYS A 59 -16.79 -3.63 -13.03
N ALA A 60 -17.20 -4.33 -11.97
CA ALA A 60 -16.78 -3.97 -10.63
C ALA A 60 -15.25 -3.87 -10.71
N MET A 61 -14.71 -2.67 -10.48
CA MET A 61 -13.27 -2.48 -10.34
C MET A 61 -12.77 -3.58 -9.43
N ASP A 62 -11.91 -4.46 -9.95
CA ASP A 62 -11.27 -5.48 -9.14
C ASP A 62 -10.68 -4.74 -7.91
N PRO A 63 -11.04 -5.09 -6.67
CA PRO A 63 -10.48 -4.44 -5.49
C PRO A 63 -8.94 -4.55 -5.45
N SER A 64 -8.32 -5.42 -6.26
CA SER A 64 -6.87 -5.46 -6.51
C SER A 64 -6.31 -4.26 -7.29
N MET A 65 -7.17 -3.46 -7.94
CA MET A 65 -6.82 -2.25 -8.72
C MET A 65 -6.88 -0.95 -7.90
N ALA A 66 -7.41 -0.98 -6.68
CA ALA A 66 -7.41 0.20 -5.82
C ALA A 66 -5.99 0.48 -5.32
N VAL A 67 -5.45 1.66 -5.67
CA VAL A 67 -4.12 2.10 -5.25
C VAL A 67 -3.98 1.98 -3.74
N THR A 68 -2.91 1.34 -3.27
CA THR A 68 -2.56 1.23 -1.85
C THR A 68 -1.80 2.47 -1.44
N LYS A 69 -2.32 3.23 -0.47
CA LYS A 69 -1.74 4.50 -0.01
C LYS A 69 -0.82 4.24 1.18
N ILE A 70 0.45 4.60 1.05
CA ILE A 70 1.43 4.51 2.12
C ILE A 70 1.82 5.90 2.58
N TYR A 71 1.71 6.19 3.87
CA TYR A 71 2.22 7.44 4.41
C TYR A 71 3.59 7.23 5.04
N VAL A 72 4.55 8.05 4.64
CA VAL A 72 5.88 8.14 5.26
C VAL A 72 5.89 9.39 6.13
N VAL A 73 5.52 9.23 7.40
CA VAL A 73 5.32 10.33 8.34
C VAL A 73 6.57 10.50 9.18
N TYR A 74 7.24 11.65 9.10
CA TYR A 74 8.51 11.83 9.79
C TYR A 74 8.65 13.17 10.53
N TYR A 75 9.40 13.15 11.62
CA TYR A 75 10.01 14.34 12.20
C TYR A 75 11.51 14.34 11.93
N SER A 76 12.08 15.50 11.56
CA SER A 76 13.53 15.66 11.42
C SER A 76 13.98 17.04 11.87
N THR A 77 14.99 17.10 12.73
CA THR A 77 15.64 18.36 13.11
C THR A 77 16.75 18.73 12.12
N TYR A 78 17.66 17.81 11.82
CA TYR A 78 18.88 18.08 11.01
C TYR A 78 18.85 17.45 9.60
N GLY A 79 17.74 16.85 9.19
CA GLY A 79 17.53 16.34 7.82
C GLY A 79 17.86 14.86 7.60
N HIS A 80 18.52 14.17 8.52
CA HIS A 80 18.87 12.74 8.39
C HIS A 80 17.66 11.85 8.15
N VAL A 81 16.64 11.97 9.01
CA VAL A 81 15.38 11.21 8.86
C VAL A 81 14.65 11.59 7.56
N ALA A 82 14.74 12.86 7.13
CA ALA A 82 14.12 13.28 5.88
C ALA A 82 14.76 12.60 4.67
N ARG A 83 16.08 12.41 4.66
CA ARG A 83 16.79 11.67 3.60
C ARG A 83 16.39 10.19 3.58
N LEU A 84 16.27 9.55 4.76
CA LEU A 84 15.75 8.18 4.84
C LEU A 84 14.30 8.09 4.33
N ALA A 85 13.46 9.08 4.66
CA ALA A 85 12.08 9.12 4.20
C ALA A 85 11.96 9.20 2.67
N GLU A 86 12.87 9.93 2.01
CA GLU A 86 12.95 10.00 0.54
C GLU A 86 13.28 8.62 -0.07
N GLU A 87 14.25 7.90 0.50
CA GLU A 87 14.59 6.55 0.02
C GLU A 87 13.48 5.54 0.29
N ILE A 88 12.85 5.60 1.47
CA ILE A 88 11.67 4.79 1.80
C ILE A 88 10.55 5.04 0.78
N LYS A 89 10.29 6.31 0.43
CA LYS A 89 9.28 6.66 -0.57
C LYS A 89 9.64 6.05 -1.93
N LYS A 90 10.88 6.18 -2.39
CA LYS A 90 11.36 5.55 -3.64
C LYS A 90 11.16 4.04 -3.62
N GLY A 91 11.48 3.39 -2.50
CA GLY A 91 11.26 1.98 -2.28
C GLY A 91 9.79 1.58 -2.37
N ALA A 92 8.92 2.30 -1.68
CA ALA A 92 7.48 2.04 -1.67
C ALA A 92 6.85 2.26 -3.05
N ASP A 93 7.19 3.34 -3.75
CA ASP A 93 6.70 3.66 -5.09
C ASP A 93 7.17 2.66 -6.16
N SER A 94 8.24 1.89 -5.89
CA SER A 94 8.69 0.83 -6.81
C SER A 94 7.71 -0.35 -6.89
N VAL A 95 6.76 -0.45 -5.94
CA VAL A 95 5.76 -1.52 -5.90
C VAL A 95 4.53 -1.11 -6.72
N ALA A 96 4.24 -1.85 -7.78
CA ALA A 96 3.10 -1.57 -8.65
C ALA A 96 1.77 -1.51 -7.87
N GLY A 97 0.97 -0.47 -8.12
CA GLY A 97 -0.31 -0.23 -7.44
C GLY A 97 -0.19 0.32 -6.02
N VAL A 98 0.99 0.82 -5.64
CA VAL A 98 1.23 1.55 -4.39
C VAL A 98 1.60 3.00 -4.70
N GLU A 99 1.12 3.92 -3.87
CA GLU A 99 1.49 5.33 -3.90
C GLU A 99 1.93 5.76 -2.50
N ALA A 100 3.18 6.24 -2.37
CA ALA A 100 3.69 6.73 -1.10
C ALA A 100 3.69 8.27 -1.02
N THR A 101 3.17 8.82 0.07
CA THR A 101 3.17 10.27 0.35
C THR A 101 4.02 10.54 1.59
N ILE A 102 4.96 11.47 1.47
CA ILE A 102 5.77 11.93 2.61
C ILE A 102 5.03 13.02 3.37
N TRP A 103 5.03 12.94 4.70
CA TRP A 103 4.46 13.95 5.60
C TRP A 103 5.47 14.36 6.67
N GLN A 104 5.63 15.66 6.87
CA GLN A 104 6.40 16.21 7.99
C GLN A 104 5.51 16.37 9.21
N VAL A 105 6.00 15.95 10.38
CA VAL A 105 5.35 16.27 11.65
C VAL A 105 5.65 17.72 12.03
N ALA A 106 4.62 18.42 12.51
CA ALA A 106 4.74 19.81 12.97
C ALA A 106 5.84 19.99 14.03
N GLU A 107 6.55 21.11 13.94
CA GLU A 107 7.57 21.49 14.91
C GLU A 107 6.93 22.00 16.20
N THR A 108 7.50 21.64 17.35
CA THR A 108 6.99 22.04 18.68
C THR A 108 7.97 22.92 19.45
N LEU A 109 9.24 22.98 19.02
CA LEU A 109 10.21 23.87 19.62
C LEU A 109 10.01 25.30 19.15
N PRO A 110 10.20 26.31 20.03
CA PRO A 110 10.15 27.70 19.62
C PRO A 110 11.29 28.04 18.66
N GLU A 111 11.04 29.00 17.76
CA GLU A 111 12.01 29.50 16.76
C GLU A 111 13.37 29.83 17.39
N GLU A 112 13.38 30.47 18.56
CA GLU A 112 14.59 30.84 19.28
C GLU A 112 15.45 29.62 19.67
N ALA A 113 14.82 28.52 20.11
CA ALA A 113 15.53 27.30 20.44
C ALA A 113 16.13 26.65 19.19
N LEU A 114 15.38 26.62 18.09
CA LEU A 114 15.84 26.09 16.80
C LEU A 114 17.04 26.89 16.26
N ALA A 115 16.99 28.21 16.38
CA ALA A 115 18.08 29.10 16.00
C ALA A 115 19.36 28.81 16.81
N LYS A 116 19.24 28.66 18.14
CA LYS A 116 20.36 28.28 19.04
C LYS A 116 20.93 26.90 18.74
N MET A 117 20.09 25.98 18.27
CA MET A 117 20.51 24.64 17.84
C MET A 117 21.15 24.64 16.44
N HIS A 118 21.09 25.76 15.72
CA HIS A 118 21.46 25.85 14.31
C HIS A 118 20.73 24.79 13.48
N ALA A 119 19.44 24.59 13.76
CA ALA A 119 18.60 23.68 13.00
C ALA A 119 18.40 24.25 11.59
N PRO A 120 18.59 23.44 10.53
CA PRO A 120 18.30 23.88 9.16
C PRO A 120 16.79 24.13 8.99
N ALA A 121 16.45 24.89 7.94
CA ALA A 121 15.07 25.02 7.50
C ALA A 121 14.46 23.65 7.18
N LYS A 122 13.14 23.52 7.41
CA LYS A 122 12.40 22.32 7.00
C LYS A 122 12.29 22.27 5.47
N ARG A 123 12.06 21.07 4.94
CA ARG A 123 11.88 20.87 3.49
C ARG A 123 10.52 21.39 3.06
N GLU A 124 10.47 22.36 2.17
CA GLU A 124 9.19 22.96 1.74
C GLU A 124 8.39 22.01 0.86
N GLU A 125 9.06 21.07 0.19
CA GLU A 125 8.43 20.08 -0.69
C GLU A 125 7.56 19.05 0.05
N HIS A 126 7.75 18.85 1.35
CA HIS A 126 7.02 17.86 2.13
C HIS A 126 5.89 18.53 2.92
N PRO A 127 4.61 18.16 2.69
CA PRO A 127 3.50 18.76 3.41
C PRO A 127 3.57 18.47 4.92
N VAL A 128 3.12 19.44 5.73
CA VAL A 128 3.11 19.30 7.19
C VAL A 128 1.79 18.68 7.65
N MET A 129 1.88 17.56 8.36
CA MET A 129 0.79 16.95 9.10
C MET A 129 0.64 17.64 10.45
N VAL A 130 -0.32 18.56 10.52
CA VAL A 130 -0.63 19.32 11.74
C VAL A 130 -1.46 18.48 12.73
N SER A 131 -2.24 17.50 12.23
CA SER A 131 -3.07 16.64 13.04
C SER A 131 -3.00 15.19 12.57
N GLY A 132 -2.99 14.26 13.53
CA GLY A 132 -2.98 12.83 13.24
C GLY A 132 -4.23 12.30 12.54
N ARG A 133 -5.31 13.08 12.38
CA ARG A 133 -6.56 12.63 11.70
C ARG A 133 -6.30 12.06 10.30
N GLN A 134 -5.36 12.66 9.58
CA GLN A 134 -5.00 12.24 8.22
C GLN A 134 -4.43 10.81 8.16
N LEU A 135 -3.95 10.25 9.28
CA LEU A 135 -3.45 8.88 9.33
C LEU A 135 -4.52 7.83 8.95
N ALA A 136 -5.81 8.16 9.11
CA ALA A 136 -6.90 7.25 8.73
C ALA A 136 -6.98 7.01 7.21
N ASP A 137 -6.49 7.96 6.40
CA ASP A 137 -6.56 7.92 4.93
C ASP A 137 -5.52 6.96 4.32
N ALA A 138 -4.48 6.61 5.08
CA ALA A 138 -3.42 5.70 4.64
C ALA A 138 -3.83 4.25 4.82
N ASP A 139 -3.44 3.39 3.90
CA ASP A 139 -3.56 1.93 4.05
C ASP A 139 -2.41 1.35 4.89
N GLY A 140 -1.30 2.07 5.04
CA GLY A 140 -0.17 1.73 5.91
C GLY A 140 0.72 2.93 6.19
N VAL A 141 1.43 2.93 7.32
CA VAL A 141 2.23 4.08 7.78
C VAL A 141 3.63 3.70 8.23
N LEU A 142 4.65 4.33 7.66
CA LEU A 142 6.03 4.27 8.18
C LEU A 142 6.31 5.55 8.96
N PHE A 143 6.67 5.41 10.25
CA PHE A 143 6.96 6.52 11.14
C PHE A 143 8.47 6.72 11.29
N GLY A 144 8.93 7.93 10.98
CA GLY A 144 10.34 8.33 11.02
C GLY A 144 10.64 9.34 12.10
N PHE A 145 11.64 9.11 12.96
CA PHE A 145 12.01 10.11 13.95
C PHE A 145 13.45 9.97 14.46
N PRO A 146 14.10 11.08 14.85
CA PRO A 146 15.36 11.00 15.55
C PRO A 146 15.12 10.46 16.97
N ALA A 147 16.03 9.62 17.44
CA ALA A 147 15.99 9.14 18.81
C ALA A 147 16.29 10.27 19.80
N ARG A 148 15.58 10.22 20.93
CA ARG A 148 15.82 11.03 22.13
C ARG A 148 15.88 10.07 23.31
N PHE A 149 17.11 9.70 23.69
CA PHE A 149 17.37 8.80 24.81
C PHE A 149 16.62 7.45 24.73
N GLY A 150 16.64 6.80 23.56
CA GLY A 150 15.94 5.53 23.35
C GLY A 150 14.43 5.66 23.14
N MET A 151 13.91 6.88 22.97
CA MET A 151 12.50 7.14 22.66
C MET A 151 12.34 8.00 21.41
N MET A 152 11.11 8.09 20.91
CA MET A 152 10.76 9.04 19.85
C MET A 152 10.92 10.50 20.29
N ALA A 153 11.13 11.39 19.33
CA ALA A 153 11.14 12.84 19.60
C ALA A 153 9.77 13.33 20.09
N ALA A 154 9.78 14.37 20.93
CA ALA A 154 8.57 14.96 21.52
C ALA A 154 7.55 15.39 20.45
N GLN A 155 8.02 15.85 19.29
CA GLN A 155 7.20 16.22 18.14
C GLN A 155 6.40 15.04 17.60
N MET A 156 7.06 13.87 17.43
CA MET A 156 6.37 12.64 17.03
C MET A 156 5.39 12.19 18.10
N LYS A 157 5.78 12.29 19.38
CA LYS A 157 4.88 11.97 20.49
C LYS A 157 3.65 12.87 20.53
N ALA A 158 3.81 14.17 20.24
CA ALA A 158 2.69 15.12 20.16
C ALA A 158 1.73 14.78 19.00
N LEU A 159 2.24 14.27 17.87
CA LEU A 159 1.38 13.74 16.81
C LEU A 159 0.53 12.57 17.33
N PHE A 160 1.14 11.58 17.99
CA PHE A 160 0.40 10.48 18.61
C PHE A 160 -0.57 10.96 19.71
N ASP A 161 -0.22 11.98 20.50
CA ASP A 161 -1.15 12.52 21.51
C ASP A 161 -2.37 13.21 20.86
N SER A 162 -2.26 13.63 19.59
CA SER A 162 -3.38 14.18 18.84
C SER A 162 -4.35 13.14 18.27
N THR A 163 -4.04 11.83 18.37
CA THR A 163 -4.85 10.75 17.74
C THR A 163 -5.89 10.12 18.67
N GLY A 164 -6.18 10.70 19.83
CA GLY A 164 -7.15 10.14 20.79
C GLY A 164 -8.53 9.84 20.19
N GLY A 165 -9.02 10.68 19.26
CA GLY A 165 -10.26 10.41 18.52
C GLY A 165 -10.17 9.21 17.56
N LEU A 166 -9.03 9.04 16.88
CA LEU A 166 -8.79 7.87 16.02
C LEU A 166 -8.67 6.58 16.82
N TRP A 167 -8.05 6.65 18.00
CA TRP A 167 -8.00 5.55 18.95
C TRP A 167 -9.41 5.13 19.38
N GLN A 168 -10.23 6.08 19.83
CA GLN A 168 -11.59 5.79 20.27
C GLN A 168 -12.44 5.17 19.15
N ALA A 169 -12.28 5.65 17.92
CA ALA A 169 -12.97 5.13 16.73
C ALA A 169 -12.36 3.84 16.16
N GLN A 170 -11.24 3.35 16.71
CA GLN A 170 -10.47 2.23 16.17
C GLN A 170 -10.07 2.42 14.69
N ALA A 171 -9.92 3.65 14.25
CA ALA A 171 -9.73 3.99 12.83
C ALA A 171 -8.38 3.57 12.24
N LEU A 172 -7.40 3.25 13.10
CA LEU A 172 -6.10 2.75 12.70
C LEU A 172 -5.95 1.23 12.89
N ALA A 173 -6.96 0.57 13.45
CA ALA A 173 -6.88 -0.85 13.75
C ALA A 173 -6.68 -1.68 12.47
N GLY A 174 -5.80 -2.68 12.53
CA GLY A 174 -5.46 -3.55 11.42
C GLY A 174 -4.54 -2.93 10.35
N LYS A 175 -4.32 -1.60 10.36
CA LYS A 175 -3.39 -0.97 9.42
C LYS A 175 -1.95 -1.35 9.78
N PRO A 176 -1.10 -1.72 8.81
CA PRO A 176 0.31 -1.97 9.03
C PRO A 176 1.05 -0.68 9.36
N ALA A 177 2.02 -0.77 10.25
CA ALA A 177 2.93 0.32 10.57
C ALA A 177 4.35 -0.17 10.86
N GLY A 178 5.33 0.66 10.55
CA GLY A 178 6.74 0.37 10.83
C GLY A 178 7.51 1.62 11.23
N PHE A 179 8.77 1.44 11.61
CA PHE A 179 9.62 2.53 12.12
C PHE A 179 10.91 2.67 11.34
N PHE A 180 11.42 3.89 11.27
CA PHE A 180 12.78 4.20 10.85
C PHE A 180 13.31 5.37 11.67
N PHE A 181 14.63 5.44 11.86
CA PHE A 181 15.17 6.33 12.89
C PHE A 181 16.54 6.91 12.58
N ALA A 182 16.88 8.01 13.24
CA ALA A 182 18.24 8.56 13.23
C ALA A 182 18.77 8.69 14.66
N LEU A 183 20.00 8.24 14.90
CA LEU A 183 20.63 8.23 16.22
C LEU A 183 21.98 8.93 16.21
N GLY A 184 22.47 9.37 17.38
CA GLY A 184 23.79 9.99 17.47
C GLY A 184 24.93 8.98 17.30
N THR A 185 24.83 7.83 17.95
CA THR A 185 25.94 6.88 18.11
C THR A 185 25.48 5.42 18.12
N GLN A 186 26.41 4.50 17.86
CA GLN A 186 26.22 3.06 18.04
C GLN A 186 25.74 2.74 19.46
N GLY A 187 24.76 1.84 19.59
CA GLY A 187 24.17 1.46 20.88
C GLY A 187 23.33 2.55 21.57
N GLY A 188 23.22 3.75 20.99
CA GLY A 188 22.53 4.90 21.59
C GLY A 188 21.00 4.84 21.57
N GLY A 189 20.42 3.64 21.69
CA GLY A 189 18.97 3.39 21.59
C GLY A 189 18.50 2.93 20.21
N GLN A 190 19.39 2.35 19.40
CA GLN A 190 19.11 1.93 18.01
C GLN A 190 17.92 0.97 17.89
N GLU A 191 17.77 0.07 18.86
CA GLU A 191 16.66 -0.89 18.91
C GLU A 191 15.59 -0.41 19.89
N GLU A 192 16.02 0.10 21.04
CA GLU A 192 15.14 0.63 22.09
C GLU A 192 14.15 1.68 21.58
N THR A 193 14.57 2.53 20.64
CA THR A 193 13.71 3.57 20.03
C THR A 193 12.50 2.96 19.32
N ALA A 194 12.67 1.80 18.67
CA ALA A 194 11.55 1.08 18.06
C ALA A 194 10.72 0.32 19.11
N LEU A 195 11.38 -0.31 20.08
CA LEU A 195 10.72 -1.08 21.15
C LEU A 195 9.82 -0.19 22.02
N THR A 196 10.24 1.03 22.33
CA THR A 196 9.42 1.98 23.09
C THR A 196 8.27 2.54 22.24
N ALA A 197 8.50 2.76 20.95
CA ALA A 197 7.49 3.28 20.03
C ALA A 197 6.37 2.27 19.70
N VAL A 198 6.66 0.96 19.73
CA VAL A 198 5.68 -0.09 19.41
C VAL A 198 4.44 -0.04 20.31
N SER A 199 4.59 0.48 21.53
CA SER A 199 3.48 0.71 22.47
C SER A 199 2.36 1.55 21.84
N GLN A 200 2.71 2.57 21.05
CA GLN A 200 1.72 3.42 20.37
C GLN A 200 0.92 2.64 19.33
N LEU A 201 1.59 1.76 18.57
CA LEU A 201 0.94 0.92 17.57
C LEU A 201 0.00 -0.09 18.23
N ALA A 202 0.45 -0.73 19.32
CA ALA A 202 -0.34 -1.71 20.05
C ALA A 202 -1.66 -1.11 20.58
N HIS A 203 -1.60 0.08 21.17
CA HIS A 203 -2.80 0.76 21.67
C HIS A 203 -3.78 1.18 20.56
N HIS A 204 -3.27 1.50 19.37
CA HIS A 204 -4.08 1.80 18.19
C HIS A 204 -4.58 0.55 17.43
N GLY A 205 -4.18 -0.65 17.83
CA GLY A 205 -4.52 -1.89 17.12
C GLY A 205 -3.81 -2.04 15.76
N MET A 206 -2.72 -1.30 15.53
CA MET A 206 -1.95 -1.37 14.29
C MET A 206 -1.06 -2.62 14.25
N VAL A 207 -0.79 -3.12 13.05
CA VAL A 207 0.09 -4.29 12.85
C VAL A 207 1.53 -3.80 12.70
N PHE A 208 2.40 -4.08 13.67
CA PHE A 208 3.82 -3.75 13.54
C PHE A 208 4.49 -4.64 12.48
N VAL A 209 5.07 -4.02 11.46
CA VAL A 209 5.79 -4.67 10.36
C VAL A 209 7.28 -4.31 10.46
N PRO A 210 8.10 -5.16 11.12
CA PRO A 210 9.55 -4.99 11.14
C PRO A 210 10.15 -5.35 9.77
N VAL A 211 11.31 -4.77 9.44
CA VAL A 211 12.06 -5.16 8.23
C VAL A 211 12.69 -6.54 8.37
N GLY A 212 12.98 -6.98 9.60
CA GLY A 212 13.65 -8.25 9.87
C GLY A 212 15.00 -8.34 9.15
N TYR A 213 15.40 -9.55 8.79
CA TYR A 213 16.62 -9.79 8.00
C TYR A 213 16.37 -9.80 6.48
N THR A 214 15.28 -9.17 6.01
CA THR A 214 14.85 -9.28 4.62
C THR A 214 15.76 -8.53 3.63
N PHE A 215 16.65 -7.67 4.11
CA PHE A 215 17.69 -7.00 3.31
C PHE A 215 18.89 -7.91 2.99
N GLY A 216 18.79 -9.21 3.31
CA GLY A 216 19.73 -10.24 2.86
C GLY A 216 21.12 -10.10 3.47
N GLU A 217 22.16 -10.34 2.66
CA GLU A 217 23.58 -10.23 3.07
C GLU A 217 23.90 -8.85 3.65
N GLY A 218 23.21 -7.82 3.17
CA GLY A 218 23.29 -6.47 3.71
C GLY A 218 22.97 -6.38 5.20
N MET A 219 22.30 -7.35 5.83
CA MET A 219 22.07 -7.36 7.29
C MET A 219 23.22 -7.96 8.10
N PHE A 220 24.14 -8.70 7.46
CA PHE A 220 25.22 -9.44 8.12
C PHE A 220 26.59 -8.78 7.96
N ASP A 221 26.70 -7.79 7.07
CA ASP A 221 27.92 -7.02 6.86
C ASP A 221 28.38 -6.28 8.14
N MET A 222 29.68 -6.33 8.39
CA MET A 222 30.36 -5.79 9.57
C MET A 222 31.54 -4.88 9.19
N ASP A 223 31.72 -4.59 7.89
CA ASP A 223 32.85 -3.81 7.37
C ASP A 223 32.69 -2.31 7.65
N GLU A 224 31.44 -1.83 7.79
CA GLU A 224 31.14 -0.44 8.13
C GLU A 224 30.13 -0.28 9.28
N VAL A 225 30.27 0.84 10.00
CA VAL A 225 29.35 1.23 11.07
C VAL A 225 28.04 1.77 10.48
N ARG A 226 26.93 1.12 10.82
CA ARG A 226 25.58 1.45 10.34
C ARG A 226 24.50 1.25 11.39
N CYS A 227 23.47 2.07 11.30
CA CYS A 227 22.41 2.19 12.31
C CYS A 227 21.18 1.29 12.05
N CYS A 228 21.28 0.44 11.05
CA CYS A 228 20.25 -0.51 10.65
C CYS A 228 20.01 -1.62 11.69
N SER A 229 18.77 -2.05 11.88
CA SER A 229 18.42 -3.17 12.75
C SER A 229 17.21 -3.94 12.19
N PRO A 230 16.90 -5.16 12.66
CA PRO A 230 15.70 -5.87 12.20
C PRO A 230 14.40 -5.12 12.54
N TYR A 231 14.43 -4.14 13.44
CA TYR A 231 13.27 -3.33 13.82
C TYR A 231 12.97 -2.20 12.82
N GLY A 232 13.94 -1.79 12.00
CA GLY A 232 13.79 -0.71 11.04
C GLY A 232 15.12 -0.24 10.45
N SER A 233 15.06 0.43 9.31
CA SER A 233 16.19 1.16 8.76
C SER A 233 16.53 2.36 9.64
N GLY A 234 17.80 2.73 9.65
CA GLY A 234 18.22 3.90 10.41
C GLY A 234 19.55 4.44 9.97
N THR A 235 19.92 5.59 10.51
CA THR A 235 21.21 6.24 10.23
C THR A 235 21.85 6.84 11.49
N PHE A 236 23.18 6.84 11.55
CA PHE A 236 23.90 7.61 12.56
C PHE A 236 24.17 9.04 12.10
N ALA A 237 23.81 10.02 12.91
CA ALA A 237 24.09 11.44 12.67
C ALA A 237 25.46 11.88 13.22
N GLY A 238 26.12 11.05 14.04
CA GLY A 238 27.37 11.39 14.70
C GLY A 238 27.20 12.42 15.83
N LYS A 239 28.32 12.79 16.47
CA LYS A 239 28.34 13.69 17.64
C LYS A 239 27.76 15.06 17.34
N ASP A 240 28.09 15.64 16.19
CA ASP A 240 27.71 16.99 15.82
C ASP A 240 26.39 17.07 15.06
N GLY A 241 25.80 15.91 14.70
CA GLY A 241 24.57 15.84 13.93
C GLY A 241 24.67 16.47 12.54
N LYS A 242 25.87 16.69 12.01
CA LYS A 242 26.12 17.43 10.77
C LYS A 242 27.15 16.76 9.86
N SER A 243 28.25 16.27 10.43
CA SER A 243 29.37 15.72 9.67
C SER A 243 29.07 14.36 9.03
N ARG A 244 28.32 13.49 9.72
CA ARG A 244 27.91 12.19 9.18
C ARG A 244 26.54 12.32 8.53
N LEU A 245 26.47 11.92 7.27
CA LEU A 245 25.23 11.73 6.53
C LEU A 245 24.92 10.22 6.43
N PRO A 246 23.70 9.84 6.04
CA PRO A 246 23.40 8.44 5.77
C PRO A 246 24.39 7.83 4.78
N SER A 247 24.94 6.66 5.10
CA SER A 247 25.77 5.90 4.15
C SER A 247 24.91 5.28 3.06
N ASP A 248 25.54 4.83 1.97
CA ASP A 248 24.84 4.16 0.88
C ASP A 248 24.13 2.89 1.37
N ALA A 249 24.73 2.12 2.28
CA ALA A 249 24.09 0.94 2.86
C ALA A 249 22.85 1.30 3.70
N GLU A 250 22.91 2.38 4.48
CA GLU A 250 21.76 2.88 5.26
C GLU A 250 20.61 3.35 4.33
N LEU A 251 20.95 4.04 3.23
CA LEU A 251 19.99 4.49 2.21
C LEU A 251 19.37 3.30 1.45
N GLN A 252 20.17 2.32 1.05
CA GLN A 252 19.69 1.11 0.38
C GLN A 252 18.75 0.30 1.28
N MET A 253 19.06 0.18 2.56
CA MET A 253 18.16 -0.49 3.51
C MET A 253 16.85 0.29 3.72
N ALA A 254 16.89 1.62 3.71
CA ALA A 254 15.70 2.45 3.77
C ALA A 254 14.79 2.24 2.54
N ALA A 255 15.38 2.20 1.34
CA ALA A 255 14.65 1.86 0.11
C ALA A 255 14.07 0.42 0.16
N HIS A 256 14.86 -0.55 0.65
CA HIS A 256 14.38 -1.92 0.83
C HIS A 256 13.22 -2.02 1.84
N GLN A 257 13.30 -1.32 2.97
CA GLN A 257 12.21 -1.27 3.94
C GLN A 257 10.95 -0.70 3.30
N GLY A 258 11.07 0.37 2.50
CA GLY A 258 9.96 0.96 1.77
C GLY A 258 9.26 -0.04 0.84
N SER A 259 10.01 -0.76 0.01
CA SER A 259 9.46 -1.74 -0.93
C SER A 259 8.85 -2.94 -0.21
N TYR A 260 9.53 -3.48 0.81
CA TYR A 260 9.05 -4.58 1.63
C TYR A 260 7.74 -4.24 2.35
N PHE A 261 7.69 -3.08 3.01
CA PHE A 261 6.51 -2.61 3.72
C PHE A 261 5.32 -2.36 2.78
N ALA A 262 5.57 -1.72 1.64
CA ALA A 262 4.55 -1.47 0.62
C ALA A 262 3.95 -2.77 0.08
N ALA A 263 4.78 -3.77 -0.22
CA ALA A 263 4.31 -5.08 -0.66
C ALA A 263 3.48 -5.79 0.41
N PHE A 264 3.86 -5.67 1.69
CA PHE A 264 3.08 -6.22 2.81
C PHE A 264 1.72 -5.53 2.94
N ALA A 265 1.69 -4.19 2.94
CA ALA A 265 0.47 -3.41 3.06
C ALA A 265 -0.51 -3.70 1.91
N LYS A 266 0.00 -3.81 0.66
CA LYS A 266 -0.82 -4.17 -0.49
C LYS A 266 -1.48 -5.55 -0.32
N LYS A 267 -0.74 -6.54 0.16
CA LYS A 267 -1.29 -7.89 0.43
C LYS A 267 -2.37 -7.85 1.51
N LEU A 268 -2.14 -7.09 2.58
CA LEU A 268 -3.10 -6.96 3.68
C LEU A 268 -4.40 -6.26 3.22
N LYS A 269 -4.29 -5.19 2.42
CA LYS A 269 -5.43 -4.50 1.82
C LYS A 269 -6.26 -5.42 0.91
N ALA A 270 -5.60 -6.21 0.07
CA ALA A 270 -6.29 -7.16 -0.81
C ALA A 270 -7.03 -8.26 -0.03
N GLY A 271 -6.45 -8.74 1.09
CA GLY A 271 -7.09 -9.75 1.95
C GLY A 271 -8.25 -9.22 2.79
N ALA A 272 -8.22 -7.95 3.19
CA ALA A 272 -9.29 -7.33 3.97
C ALA A 272 -10.64 -7.28 3.22
N GLY A 273 -10.60 -7.17 1.90
CA GLY A 273 -11.80 -7.19 1.05
C GLY A 273 -12.50 -8.55 0.95
N VAL A 274 -11.90 -9.63 1.46
CA VAL A 274 -12.48 -11.00 1.41
C VAL A 274 -13.26 -11.35 2.68
N VAL A 275 -13.11 -10.56 3.76
CA VAL A 275 -13.69 -10.84 5.09
C VAL A 275 -14.86 -9.90 5.44
N ALA A 276 -15.11 -8.88 4.63
CA ALA A 276 -16.26 -7.96 4.76
C ALA A 276 -17.42 -8.41 3.85
#